data_AF-A0A4P8SUF1-F1
#
_entry.id   AF-A0A4P8SUF1-F1
#
_cell.length_a   1.000
_cell.length_b   1.000
_cell.length_c   1.000
_cell.angle_alpha   90.00
_cell.angle_beta   90.00
_cell.angle_gamma   90.00
#
_symmetry.space_group_name_H-M   'P 1'
#
loop_
_entity.id
_entity.type
_entity.pdbx_description
1 polymer ?
#
loop_
_entity_poly.entity_id
_entity_poly.type
_entity_poly.pdbx_seq_one_letter_code
_entity_poly.pdbx_strand_id
1 'polypeptide(L)'
;MPTVAEVATSVLGGGADIVLAHVAPIGGSKRVDAMLARRPLRNIEDRAYTQQGRQRITELWDDIRPQLLFNGHHHVRAEGHHVDGRSMYSLNQNQQPDNLIALGLLDLNVRWLEAPGSPTSDMGSP
;
A
#
# COMPACT_ATOMS: atom_id res chain seq x y z
N MET A 1 14.11 1.46 5.80
CA MET A 1 12.94 1.08 6.63
C MET A 1 12.91 2.01 7.82
N PRO A 2 11.73 2.55 8.21
CA PRO A 2 11.65 3.46 9.35
C PRO A 2 12.14 2.76 10.62
N THR A 3 12.85 3.50 11.46
CA THR A 3 13.29 3.09 12.80
C THR A 3 12.13 3.16 13.79
N VAL A 4 12.29 2.53 14.95
CA VAL A 4 11.28 2.61 16.04
C VAL A 4 11.09 4.06 16.50
N ALA A 5 12.18 4.84 16.57
CA ALA A 5 12.12 6.24 16.97
C ALA A 5 11.33 7.09 15.95
N GLU A 6 11.53 6.87 14.64
CA GLU A 6 10.78 7.58 13.60
C GLU A 6 9.28 7.25 13.63
N VAL A 7 8.90 5.99 13.91
CA VAL A 7 7.49 5.63 14.10
C VAL A 7 6.91 6.35 15.31
N ALA A 8 7.58 6.27 16.46
CA ALA A 8 7.12 6.92 17.69
C ALA A 8 6.98 8.44 17.54
N THR A 9 7.96 9.11 16.91
CA THR A 9 7.88 10.55 16.63
C THR A 9 6.69 10.87 15.71
N SER A 10 6.42 10.04 14.71
CA SER A 10 5.30 10.26 13.79
C SER A 10 3.95 10.10 14.49
N VAL A 11 3.80 9.08 15.34
CA VAL A 11 2.59 8.86 16.15
C VAL A 11 2.36 10.02 17.12
N LEU A 12 3.42 10.51 17.77
CA LEU A 12 3.34 11.69 18.64
C LEU A 12 2.99 12.98 17.88
N GLY A 13 3.36 13.06 16.59
CA GLY A 13 3.02 14.17 15.71
C GLY A 13 1.53 14.27 15.38
N GLY A 14 0.74 13.21 15.63
CA GLY A 14 -0.71 13.18 15.46
C GLY A 14 -1.17 12.52 14.16
N GLY A 15 -2.41 12.83 13.76
CA GLY A 15 -3.05 12.26 12.58
C GLY A 15 -2.48 12.79 11.26
N ALA A 16 -2.64 12.01 10.20
CA ALA A 16 -2.36 12.41 8.82
C ALA A 16 -3.48 11.89 7.92
N ASP A 17 -3.88 12.64 6.90
CA ASP A 17 -4.89 12.15 5.94
C ASP A 17 -4.32 11.06 5.03
N ILE A 18 -3.03 11.18 4.68
CA ILE A 18 -2.33 10.34 3.72
C ILE A 18 -1.00 9.88 4.31
N VAL A 19 -0.72 8.58 4.20
CA VAL A 19 0.60 7.99 4.47
C VAL A 19 1.20 7.43 3.18
N LEU A 20 2.44 7.79 2.89
CA LEU A 20 3.25 7.19 1.83
C LEU A 20 4.29 6.28 2.48
N ALA A 21 4.27 5.00 2.14
CA ALA A 21 5.21 4.02 2.66
C ALA A 21 5.82 3.20 1.53
N HIS A 22 7.04 2.71 1.70
CA HIS A 22 7.60 1.80 0.68
C HIS A 22 6.90 0.44 0.73
N VAL A 23 6.59 -0.08 1.92
CA VAL A 23 6.01 -1.41 2.14
C VAL A 23 4.58 -1.32 2.65
N ALA A 24 3.74 -2.29 2.26
CA ALA A 24 2.38 -2.44 2.77
C ALA A 24 2.32 -2.82 4.27
N PRO A 25 1.38 -2.25 5.06
CA PRO A 25 1.08 -2.76 6.39
C PRO A 25 0.52 -4.19 6.32
N ILE A 26 0.60 -4.90 7.43
CA ILE A 26 -0.05 -6.21 7.61
C ILE A 26 -1.57 -6.00 7.66
N GLY A 27 -2.33 -6.80 6.90
CA GLY A 27 -3.77 -6.64 6.83
C GLY A 27 -4.25 -5.49 5.93
N GLY A 28 -3.33 -4.63 5.44
CA GLY A 28 -3.67 -3.50 4.59
C GLY A 28 -4.40 -3.89 3.31
N SER A 29 -4.00 -5.00 2.68
CA SER A 29 -4.73 -5.63 1.57
C SER A 29 -4.55 -7.14 1.59
N LYS A 30 -5.68 -7.87 1.51
CA LYS A 30 -5.69 -9.34 1.41
C LYS A 30 -4.87 -9.85 0.22
N ARG A 31 -4.80 -9.09 -0.88
CA ARG A 31 -4.06 -9.47 -2.08
C ARG A 31 -2.55 -9.44 -1.85
N VAL A 32 -2.04 -8.41 -1.18
CA VAL A 32 -0.62 -8.32 -0.81
C VAL A 32 -0.25 -9.42 0.19
N ASP A 33 -1.08 -9.62 1.22
CA ASP A 33 -0.86 -10.68 2.22
C ASP A 33 -0.83 -12.07 1.59
N ALA A 34 -1.79 -12.37 0.71
CA ALA A 34 -1.84 -13.65 0.00
C ALA A 34 -0.63 -13.85 -0.93
N MET A 35 -0.17 -12.79 -1.60
CA MET A 35 1.03 -12.86 -2.45
C MET A 35 2.27 -13.22 -1.64
N LEU A 36 2.50 -12.53 -0.52
CA LEU A 36 3.66 -12.75 0.35
C LEU A 36 3.63 -14.14 1.01
N ALA A 37 2.44 -14.61 1.39
CA ALA A 37 2.27 -15.95 1.94
C ALA A 37 2.57 -17.06 0.90
N ARG A 38 2.21 -16.84 -0.37
CA ARG A 38 2.42 -17.82 -1.46
C ARG A 38 3.86 -17.87 -1.95
N ARG A 39 4.58 -16.75 -1.89
CA ARG A 39 5.96 -16.63 -2.39
C ARG A 39 6.86 -15.99 -1.32
N PRO A 40 7.16 -16.70 -0.23
CA PRO A 40 8.07 -16.19 0.77
C PRO A 40 9.47 -15.98 0.17
N LEU A 41 10.15 -14.92 0.60
CA LEU A 41 11.55 -14.69 0.21
C LEU A 41 12.40 -15.88 0.67
N ARG A 42 13.34 -16.30 -0.18
CA ARG A 42 14.20 -17.48 0.11
C ARG A 42 15.16 -17.22 1.26
N ASN A 43 15.68 -16.00 1.35
CA ASN A 43 16.58 -15.57 2.41
C ASN A 43 15.80 -15.30 3.71
N ILE A 44 16.28 -15.84 4.83
CA ILE A 44 15.70 -15.61 6.17
C ILE A 44 15.85 -14.15 6.60
N GLU A 45 17.01 -13.54 6.31
CA GLU A 45 17.29 -12.16 6.70
C GLU A 45 16.38 -11.18 5.96
N ASP A 46 16.21 -11.37 4.65
CA ASP A 46 15.31 -10.54 3.86
C ASP A 46 13.85 -10.71 4.32
N ARG A 47 13.43 -11.94 4.68
CA ARG A 47 12.10 -12.17 5.29
C ARG A 47 11.94 -11.40 6.60
N ALA A 48 12.93 -11.47 7.49
CA ALA A 48 12.89 -10.77 8.76
C ALA A 48 12.87 -9.25 8.55
N TYR A 49 13.67 -8.73 7.62
CA TYR A 49 13.70 -7.32 7.25
C TYR A 49 12.34 -6.84 6.72
N THR A 50 11.76 -7.56 5.75
CA THR A 50 10.43 -7.24 5.24
C THR A 50 9.38 -7.30 6.35
N GLN A 51 9.38 -8.35 7.17
CA GLN A 51 8.42 -8.51 8.26
C GLN A 51 8.49 -7.35 9.27
N GLN A 52 9.69 -6.96 9.70
CA GLN A 52 9.88 -5.84 10.61
C GLN A 52 9.39 -4.52 10.01
N GLY A 53 9.62 -4.31 8.70
CA GLY A 53 9.16 -3.10 8.02
C GLY A 53 7.65 -3.02 7.98
N ARG A 54 7.00 -4.13 7.65
CA ARG A 54 5.54 -4.21 7.64
C ARG A 54 4.96 -4.00 9.03
N GLN A 55 5.55 -4.57 10.07
CA GLN A 55 5.12 -4.36 11.47
C GLN A 55 5.16 -2.89 11.86
N ARG A 56 6.26 -2.19 11.54
CA ARG A 56 6.41 -0.75 11.85
C ARG A 56 5.41 0.12 11.09
N ILE A 57 5.14 -0.22 9.83
CA ILE A 57 4.10 0.49 9.05
C ILE A 57 2.69 0.14 9.55
N THR A 58 2.45 -1.07 10.06
CA THR A 58 1.19 -1.42 10.72
C THR A 58 0.96 -0.59 11.97
N GLU A 59 1.97 -0.49 12.85
CA GLU A 59 1.91 0.36 14.05
C GLU A 59 1.57 1.81 13.69
N LEU A 60 2.32 2.38 12.73
CA LEU A 60 2.05 3.72 12.21
C LEU A 60 0.61 3.86 11.67
N TRP A 61 0.14 2.89 10.87
CA TRP A 61 -1.18 2.89 10.24
C TRP A 61 -2.32 2.81 11.26
N ASP A 62 -2.15 2.02 12.31
CA ASP A 62 -3.15 1.82 13.35
C ASP A 62 -3.23 2.98 14.34
N ASP A 63 -2.09 3.63 14.63
CA ASP A 63 -2.04 4.74 15.58
C ASP A 63 -2.41 6.09 14.93
N ILE A 64 -1.87 6.39 13.74
CA ILE A 64 -2.15 7.65 13.02
C ILE A 64 -3.54 7.63 12.38
N ARG A 65 -4.06 6.43 12.10
CA ARG A 65 -5.37 6.18 11.46
C ARG A 65 -5.60 7.02 10.19
N PRO A 66 -4.67 7.02 9.22
CA PRO A 66 -4.84 7.83 8.02
C PRO A 66 -5.98 7.31 7.15
N GLN A 67 -6.65 8.22 6.44
CA GLN A 67 -7.71 7.84 5.51
C GLN A 67 -7.15 7.03 4.34
N LEU A 68 -5.95 7.38 3.86
CA LEU A 68 -5.30 6.74 2.72
C LEU A 68 -3.86 6.32 3.04
N LEU A 69 -3.46 5.12 2.59
CA LEU A 69 -2.05 4.73 2.49
C LEU A 69 -1.71 4.24 1.10
N PHE A 70 -0.62 4.76 0.56
CA PHE A 70 -0.05 4.31 -0.71
C PHE A 70 1.28 3.62 -0.46
N ASN A 71 1.49 2.49 -1.12
CA ASN A 71 2.76 1.78 -1.06
C ASN A 71 3.17 1.19 -2.40
N GLY A 72 4.45 0.79 -2.48
CA GLY A 72 4.99 0.02 -3.59
C GLY A 72 5.63 -1.26 -3.08
N HIS A 73 6.86 -1.54 -3.54
CA HIS A 73 7.73 -2.65 -3.13
C HIS A 73 7.26 -4.05 -3.54
N HIS A 74 5.96 -4.32 -3.44
CA HIS A 74 5.38 -5.66 -3.67
C HIS A 74 5.10 -5.95 -5.14
N HIS A 75 5.27 -4.95 -6.02
CA HIS A 75 5.13 -5.05 -7.47
C HIS A 75 3.79 -5.68 -7.87
N VAL A 76 2.72 -5.25 -7.19
CA VAL A 76 1.37 -5.79 -7.38
C VAL A 76 0.36 -4.68 -7.19
N ARG A 77 -0.54 -4.52 -8.16
CA ARG A 77 -1.76 -3.74 -7.94
C ARG A 77 -2.59 -4.41 -6.86
N ALA A 78 -2.86 -3.69 -5.78
CA ALA A 78 -3.76 -4.18 -4.74
C ALA A 78 -4.45 -3.03 -4.02
N GLU A 79 -5.63 -3.33 -3.49
CA GLU A 79 -6.44 -2.40 -2.70
C GLU A 79 -6.96 -3.10 -1.46
N GLY A 80 -7.21 -2.33 -0.41
CA GLY A 80 -7.94 -2.78 0.77
C GLY A 80 -8.72 -1.63 1.39
N HIS A 81 -10.03 -1.80 1.48
CA HIS A 81 -10.94 -0.84 2.11
C HIS A 81 -11.41 -1.42 3.44
N HIS A 82 -11.22 -0.66 4.50
CA HIS A 82 -11.45 -1.10 5.86
C HIS A 82 -12.77 -0.56 6.40
N VAL A 83 -13.36 -1.27 7.36
CA VAL A 83 -14.66 -0.92 7.95
C VAL A 83 -14.65 0.42 8.69
N ASP A 84 -13.47 0.88 9.09
CA ASP A 84 -13.25 2.17 9.74
C ASP A 84 -13.00 3.32 8.75
N GLY A 85 -13.21 3.07 7.45
CA GLY A 85 -13.11 4.07 6.39
C GLY A 85 -11.71 4.23 5.80
N ARG A 86 -10.67 3.62 6.40
CA ARG A 86 -9.31 3.69 5.87
C ARG A 86 -9.16 2.86 4.59
N SER A 87 -8.33 3.30 3.66
CA SER A 87 -8.05 2.59 2.42
C SER A 87 -6.56 2.52 2.11
N MET A 88 -6.09 1.36 1.64
CA MET A 88 -4.72 1.13 1.22
C MET A 88 -4.67 0.82 -0.28
N TYR A 89 -3.68 1.38 -0.96
CA TYR A 89 -3.39 1.15 -2.37
C TYR A 89 -1.92 0.73 -2.53
N SER A 90 -1.69 -0.40 -3.19
CA SER A 90 -0.37 -0.90 -3.56
C SER A 90 -0.17 -0.73 -5.07
N LEU A 91 0.89 -0.02 -5.44
CA LEU A 91 1.25 0.25 -6.82
C LEU A 91 2.09 -0.90 -7.39
N ASN A 92 1.88 -1.19 -8.66
CA ASN A 92 2.80 -2.03 -9.42
C ASN A 92 4.16 -1.33 -9.65
N GLN A 93 5.13 -2.05 -10.19
CA GLN A 93 6.46 -1.51 -10.50
C GLN A 93 6.45 -0.60 -11.75
N ASN A 94 7.50 0.20 -11.91
CA ASN A 94 7.67 1.10 -13.05
C ASN A 94 7.45 0.40 -14.39
N GLN A 95 6.83 1.12 -15.33
CA GLN A 95 6.55 0.67 -16.71
C GLN A 95 5.61 -0.54 -16.82
N GLN A 96 4.99 -0.96 -15.73
CA GLN A 96 3.91 -1.95 -15.77
C GLN A 96 2.56 -1.25 -15.70
N PRO A 97 1.50 -1.84 -16.26
CA PRO A 97 0.14 -1.42 -15.95
C PRO A 97 -0.08 -1.35 -14.43
N ASP A 98 -1.02 -0.50 -14.01
CA ASP A 98 -1.40 -0.35 -12.61
C ASP A 98 -0.29 0.17 -11.67
N ASN A 99 0.70 0.91 -12.19
CA ASN A 99 1.76 1.51 -11.39
C ASN A 99 1.51 2.99 -11.04
N LEU A 100 0.39 3.57 -11.47
CA LEU A 100 0.08 4.99 -11.31
C LEU A 100 -1.34 5.22 -10.80
N ILE A 101 -1.47 6.21 -9.93
CA ILE A 101 -2.73 6.70 -9.36
C ILE A 101 -2.73 8.23 -9.41
N ALA A 102 -3.89 8.81 -9.68
CA ALA A 102 -4.19 10.21 -9.38
C ALA A 102 -4.97 10.31 -8.06
N LEU A 103 -4.53 11.22 -7.19
CA LEU A 103 -5.18 11.54 -5.93
C LEU A 103 -5.66 13.00 -5.95
N GLY A 104 -6.96 13.20 -5.78
CA GLY A 104 -7.52 14.51 -5.48
C GLY A 104 -7.24 14.87 -4.02
N LEU A 105 -6.56 15.99 -3.76
CA LEU A 105 -6.20 16.38 -2.38
C LEU A 105 -7.35 17.06 -1.62
N LEU A 106 -8.36 17.56 -2.31
CA LEU A 106 -9.51 18.23 -1.69
C LEU A 106 -10.56 17.24 -1.18
N ASP A 107 -10.74 16.13 -1.90
CA ASP A 107 -11.79 15.13 -1.66
C ASP A 107 -11.23 13.74 -1.36
N LEU A 108 -9.89 13.57 -1.45
CA LEU A 108 -9.19 12.31 -1.26
C LEU A 108 -9.67 11.21 -2.22
N ASN A 109 -10.22 11.61 -3.38
CA ASN A 109 -10.65 10.67 -4.39
C ASN A 109 -9.44 10.07 -5.12
N VAL A 110 -9.45 8.74 -5.21
CA VAL A 110 -8.38 7.94 -5.81
C VAL A 110 -8.83 7.39 -7.15
N ARG A 111 -8.02 7.58 -8.19
CA ARG A 111 -8.27 7.04 -9.52
C ARG A 111 -7.02 6.37 -10.09
N TRP A 112 -7.16 5.13 -10.54
CA TRP A 112 -6.10 4.46 -11.29
C TRP A 112 -5.88 5.14 -12.64
N LEU A 113 -4.60 5.30 -13.00
CA LEU A 113 -4.21 5.79 -14.31
C LEU A 113 -3.79 4.60 -15.15
N GLU A 114 -4.50 4.40 -16.26
CA GLU A 114 -4.11 3.44 -17.28
C GLU A 114 -2.81 3.90 -17.95
N ALA A 115 -1.90 2.97 -18.19
CA ALA A 115 -0.77 3.22 -19.06
C ALA A 115 -1.30 3.49 -20.48
N PRO A 116 -0.78 4.50 -21.20
CA PRO A 116 -1.15 4.69 -22.60
C PRO A 116 -0.82 3.43 -23.40
N GLY A 117 -1.83 2.79 -23.98
CA GLY A 117 -1.70 1.59 -24.81
C GLY A 117 -2.18 0.27 -24.17
N SER A 118 -2.69 0.26 -22.94
CA SER A 118 -3.42 -0.92 -22.42
C SER A 118 -4.72 -1.11 -23.22
N PRO A 119 -5.01 -2.30 -23.78
CA PRO A 119 -6.29 -2.54 -24.41
C PRO A 119 -7.39 -2.36 -23.36
N THR A 120 -8.32 -1.46 -23.62
CA THR A 120 -9.54 -1.33 -22.83
C THR A 120 -10.21 -2.70 -22.85
N SER A 121 -10.34 -3.36 -21.70
CA SER A 121 -11.24 -4.50 -21.56
C SER A 121 -12.68 -3.96 -21.59
N ASP A 122 -13.09 -3.47 -22.75
CA ASP A 122 -14.48 -3.34 -23.12
C ASP A 122 -14.96 -4.75 -23.47
N MET A 123 -15.23 -5.52 -22.43
CA MET A 123 -15.98 -6.77 -22.56
C MET A 123 -17.44 -6.36 -22.77
N GLY A 124 -17.76 -6.00 -24.01
CA GLY A 124 -19.12 -6.00 -24.51
C GLY A 124 -19.76 -7.34 -24.16
N SER A 125 -20.83 -7.28 -23.37
CA SER A 125 -21.65 -8.45 -23.09
C SER A 125 -22.42 -8.83 -24.35
N PRO A 126 -22.55 -10.14 -24.67
CA PRO A 126 -23.49 -10.61 -25.68
C PRO A 126 -24.94 -10.41 -25.25
#